data_AF-A0A1Y1NDI7-F1
#
_entry.id   AF-A0A1Y1NDI7-F1
#
_cell.length_a   1.000
_cell.length_b   1.000
_cell.length_c   1.000
_cell.angle_alpha   90.00
_cell.angle_beta   90.00
_cell.angle_gamma   90.00
#
_symmetry.space_group_name_H-M   'P 1'
#
loop_
_entity.id
_entity.type
_entity.pdbx_description
1 polymer ?
#
loop_
_entity_poly.entity_id
_entity_poly.type
_entity_poly.pdbx_seq_one_letter_code
_entity_poly.pdbx_strand_id
1 'polypeptide(L)'
;MKSLLLVCFVVIATHGKNYFEEYCWRDYEGVLPEDAVSGGLDTSGKLIFIGQVLFEGMLIPGKIFRNDKRIYIEWAGMEKAVEANIKVCSTLPSRVPQCFFVGFV
;
A
#
# COMPACT_ATOMS: atom_id res chain seq x y z
N MET A 1 -44.72 -13.97 -8.24
CA MET A 1 -43.39 -14.63 -8.30
C MET A 1 -42.34 -13.89 -9.12
N LYS A 2 -42.69 -13.05 -10.12
CA LYS A 2 -41.72 -12.28 -10.94
C LYS A 2 -41.18 -11.01 -10.25
N SER A 3 -41.96 -10.41 -9.34
CA SER A 3 -41.60 -9.17 -8.63
C SER A 3 -40.46 -9.36 -7.61
N LEU A 4 -40.40 -10.52 -6.93
CA LEU A 4 -39.37 -10.81 -5.93
C LEU A 4 -37.97 -11.01 -6.56
N LEU A 5 -37.91 -11.61 -7.75
CA LEU A 5 -36.65 -11.77 -8.50
C LEU A 5 -36.05 -10.43 -8.93
N LEU A 6 -36.89 -9.45 -9.30
CA LEU A 6 -36.45 -8.11 -9.67
C LEU A 6 -35.85 -7.37 -8.47
N VAL A 7 -36.45 -7.51 -7.29
CA VAL A 7 -35.94 -6.94 -6.03
C VAL A 7 -34.60 -7.57 -5.66
N CYS A 8 -34.44 -8.89 -5.77
CA CYS A 8 -33.16 -9.55 -5.54
C CYS A 8 -32.07 -9.06 -6.52
N PHE A 9 -32.40 -8.86 -7.80
CA PHE A 9 -31.45 -8.35 -8.80
C PHE A 9 -31.02 -6.90 -8.51
N VAL A 10 -31.96 -6.05 -8.09
CA VAL A 10 -31.66 -4.67 -7.69
C VAL A 10 -30.81 -4.64 -6.42
N VAL A 11 -31.08 -5.51 -5.44
CA VAL A 11 -30.29 -5.62 -4.20
C VAL A 11 -28.89 -6.18 -4.47
N ILE A 12 -28.72 -7.15 -5.37
CA ILE A 12 -27.40 -7.66 -5.79
C ILE A 12 -26.63 -6.60 -6.59
N ALA A 13 -27.32 -5.81 -7.43
CA ALA A 13 -26.70 -4.73 -8.19
C ALA A 13 -26.34 -3.51 -7.32
N THR A 14 -27.01 -3.30 -6.18
CA THR A 14 -26.74 -2.19 -5.24
C THR A 14 -25.85 -2.59 -4.06
N HIS A 15 -25.78 -3.86 -3.67
CA HIS A 15 -24.83 -4.33 -2.65
C HIS A 15 -23.48 -4.71 -3.26
N GLY A 16 -22.60 -3.71 -3.24
CA GLY A 16 -21.18 -3.94 -3.02
C GLY A 16 -20.39 -4.19 -4.28
N LYS A 17 -20.12 -3.12 -5.04
CA LYS A 17 -18.76 -3.02 -5.57
C LYS A 17 -17.85 -3.02 -4.34
N ASN A 18 -17.28 -4.17 -4.03
CA ASN A 18 -16.17 -4.27 -3.08
C ASN A 18 -15.02 -3.54 -3.75
N TYR A 19 -14.96 -2.22 -3.56
CA TYR A 19 -13.79 -1.42 -3.83
C TYR A 19 -12.76 -1.81 -2.77
N PHE A 20 -12.18 -2.99 -2.93
CA PHE A 20 -11.00 -3.33 -2.16
C PHE A 20 -9.95 -2.30 -2.61
N GLU A 21 -9.51 -1.44 -1.69
CA GLU A 21 -8.39 -0.57 -1.98
C GLU A 21 -7.19 -1.49 -2.22
N GLU A 22 -6.80 -1.64 -3.47
CA GLU A 22 -5.62 -2.39 -3.82
C GLU A 22 -4.40 -1.56 -3.43
N TYR A 23 -3.35 -2.24 -2.96
CA TYR A 23 -2.10 -1.62 -2.56
C TYR A 23 -0.95 -2.21 -3.38
N CYS A 24 0.06 -1.39 -3.67
CA CYS A 24 1.27 -1.82 -4.36
C CYS A 24 2.53 -1.28 -3.69
N TRP A 25 3.62 -2.04 -3.83
CA TRP A 25 4.96 -1.64 -3.39
C TRP A 25 5.71 -1.04 -4.58
N ARG A 26 6.12 0.22 -4.47
CA ARG A 26 6.88 0.93 -5.50
C ARG A 26 8.28 1.24 -4.99
N ASP A 27 9.27 1.26 -5.88
CA ASP A 27 10.63 1.68 -5.51
C ASP A 27 10.62 3.11 -4.98
N TYR A 28 11.37 3.33 -3.90
CA TYR A 28 11.44 4.61 -3.23
C TYR A 28 12.85 5.21 -3.37
N GLU A 29 12.94 6.30 -4.13
CA GLU A 29 14.19 7.02 -4.42
C GLU A 29 14.29 8.36 -3.66
N GLY A 30 13.51 8.51 -2.58
CA GLY A 30 13.49 9.72 -1.76
C GLY A 30 12.39 10.73 -2.10
N VAL A 31 11.54 10.41 -3.08
CA VAL A 31 10.34 11.19 -3.40
C VAL A 31 9.12 10.32 -3.11
N LEU A 32 8.25 10.77 -2.21
CA LEU A 32 7.01 10.06 -1.92
C LEU A 32 6.02 10.27 -3.07
N PRO A 33 5.40 9.20 -3.59
CA PRO A 33 4.31 9.35 -4.52
C PRO A 33 3.08 9.95 -3.81
N GLU A 34 2.20 10.60 -4.56
CA GLU A 34 1.02 11.29 -4.01
C GLU A 34 0.04 10.31 -3.36
N ASP A 35 -0.02 9.09 -3.88
CA ASP A 35 -0.84 7.97 -3.39
C ASP A 35 -0.14 7.13 -2.31
N ALA A 36 0.97 7.62 -1.74
CA ALA A 36 1.66 6.94 -0.63
C ALA A 36 0.77 6.82 0.60
N VAL A 37 0.71 5.61 1.17
CA VAL A 37 -0.13 5.32 2.34
C VAL A 37 0.51 5.88 3.61
N SER A 38 -0.21 6.76 4.30
CA SER A 38 0.20 7.26 5.61
C SER A 38 0.05 6.16 6.67
N GLY A 39 1.11 5.90 7.42
CA GLY A 39 1.13 4.99 8.57
C GLY A 39 0.69 5.64 9.89
N GLY A 40 0.37 6.93 9.87
CA GLY A 40 -0.02 7.72 11.05
C GLY A 40 0.96 8.85 11.35
N LEU A 41 1.03 9.24 12.63
CA LEU A 41 1.95 10.26 13.13
C LEU A 41 2.93 9.62 14.12
N ASP A 42 4.16 10.11 14.17
CA ASP A 42 5.10 9.77 15.23
C ASP A 42 4.78 10.51 16.55
N THR A 43 5.58 10.25 17.58
CA THR A 43 5.45 10.88 18.90
C THR A 43 5.66 12.40 18.89
N SER A 44 6.27 12.95 17.83
CA SER A 44 6.49 14.38 17.61
C SER A 44 5.41 15.01 16.71
N GLY A 45 4.41 14.24 16.28
CA GLY A 45 3.36 14.69 15.36
C GLY A 45 3.78 14.72 13.89
N LYS A 46 4.90 14.11 13.51
CA LYS A 46 5.38 14.04 12.12
C LYS A 46 4.70 12.89 11.37
N LEU A 47 4.21 13.18 10.16
CA LEU A 47 3.58 12.18 9.30
C LEU A 47 4.59 11.10 8.86
N ILE A 48 4.22 9.84 9.07
CA ILE A 48 4.98 8.67 8.66
C ILE A 48 4.27 7.92 7.53
N PHE A 49 5.05 7.29 6.67
CA PHE A 49 4.60 6.49 5.54
C PHE A 49 5.08 5.06 5.68
N ILE A 50 4.29 4.12 5.16
CA ILE A 50 4.58 2.69 5.25
C ILE A 50 5.63 2.34 4.19
N GLY A 51 6.79 1.88 4.65
CA GLY A 51 7.87 1.39 3.82
C GLY A 51 8.26 -0.04 4.15
N GLN A 52 9.02 -0.65 3.26
CA GLN A 52 9.77 -1.88 3.52
C GLN A 52 11.14 -1.81 2.84
N VAL A 53 12.09 -2.59 3.33
CA VAL A 53 13.43 -2.66 2.76
C VAL A 53 13.98 -4.07 2.83
N LEU A 54 14.74 -4.47 1.80
CA LEU A 54 15.54 -5.69 1.86
C LEU A 54 16.85 -5.38 2.60
N PHE A 55 16.93 -5.78 3.86
CA PHE A 55 18.06 -5.54 4.75
C PHE A 55 18.57 -6.88 5.30
N GLU A 56 19.87 -7.15 5.15
CA GLU A 56 20.52 -8.42 5.55
C GLU A 56 19.79 -9.69 5.07
N GLY A 57 19.29 -9.66 3.83
CA GLY A 57 18.60 -10.79 3.20
C GLY A 57 17.16 -10.99 3.65
N MET A 58 16.63 -10.12 4.51
CA MET A 58 15.25 -10.16 4.98
C MET A 58 14.48 -8.90 4.56
N LEU A 59 13.19 -9.08 4.31
CA LEU A 59 12.29 -7.96 4.03
C LEU A 59 11.74 -7.43 5.35
N ILE A 60 12.09 -6.19 5.68
CA ILE A 60 11.79 -5.59 6.98
C ILE A 60 10.89 -4.36 6.75
N PRO A 61 9.73 -4.29 7.42
CA PRO A 61 8.90 -3.10 7.37
C PRO A 61 9.54 -1.95 8.16
N GLY A 62 9.26 -0.73 7.77
CA GLY A 62 9.76 0.47 8.44
C GLY A 62 8.93 1.70 8.13
N LYS A 63 9.29 2.79 8.81
CA LYS A 63 8.65 4.10 8.60
C LYS A 63 9.53 4.96 7.69
N ILE A 64 8.88 5.68 6.78
CA ILE A 64 9.49 6.68 5.92
C ILE A 64 8.93 8.05 6.31
N PHE A 65 9.78 9.06 6.36
CA PHE A 65 9.34 10.43 6.58
C PHE A 65 9.25 11.21 5.28
N ARG A 66 8.34 12.18 5.23
CA ARG A 66 8.30 13.14 4.11
C ARG A 66 9.63 13.88 4.00
N ASN A 67 10.14 14.01 2.77
CA ASN A 67 11.42 14.66 2.44
C ASN A 67 12.66 14.01 3.08
N ASP A 68 12.60 12.72 3.44
CA ASP A 68 13.76 11.95 3.91
C ASP A 68 13.99 10.76 2.98
N LYS A 69 15.21 10.54 2.50
CA LYS A 69 15.52 9.43 1.58
C LYS A 69 15.68 8.09 2.29
N ARG A 70 15.57 8.08 3.63
CA ARG A 70 15.78 6.91 4.47
C ARG A 70 14.48 6.26 4.89
N ILE A 71 14.56 4.94 5.08
CA ILE A 71 13.61 4.17 5.87
C ILE A 71 14.22 3.88 7.24
N TYR A 72 13.40 3.97 8.28
CA TYR A 72 13.77 3.65 9.66
C TYR A 72 13.15 2.31 10.02
N ILE A 73 13.99 1.30 10.23
CA ILE A 73 13.60 -0.07 10.55
C ILE A 73 14.05 -0.44 11.95
N GLU A 74 13.34 -1.37 12.58
CA GLU A 74 13.78 -2.01 13.80
C GLU A 74 14.67 -3.21 13.45
N TRP A 75 15.93 -3.16 13.85
CA TRP A 75 16.89 -4.24 13.62
C TRP A 75 17.71 -4.51 14.87
N ALA A 76 17.72 -5.77 15.33
CA ALA A 76 18.46 -6.19 16.52
C ALA A 76 18.17 -5.35 17.78
N GLY A 77 16.93 -4.89 17.95
CA GLY A 77 16.49 -4.08 19.10
C GLY A 77 16.87 -2.59 19.02
N MET A 78 17.35 -2.12 17.87
CA MET A 78 17.68 -0.72 17.63
C MET A 78 17.04 -0.22 16.34
N GLU A 79 16.64 1.05 16.35
CA GLU A 79 16.22 1.73 15.11
C GLU A 79 17.45 2.00 14.23
N LYS A 80 17.35 1.62 12.95
CA LYS A 80 18.40 1.84 11.95
C LYS A 80 17.83 2.55 10.74
N ALA A 81 18.55 3.57 10.27
CA ALA A 81 18.23 4.26 9.03
C ALA A 81 18.96 3.60 7.84
N VAL A 82 18.23 3.29 6.77
CA VAL A 82 18.71 2.62 5.56
C VAL A 82 18.31 3.43 4.33
N GLU A 83 19.16 3.47 3.30
CA GLU A 83 18.97 4.29 2.08
C GLU A 83 18.82 3.48 0.77
N ALA A 84 19.00 2.16 0.82
CA ALA A 84 19.01 1.31 -0.37
C ALA A 84 17.89 0.27 -0.34
N ASN A 85 17.41 -0.15 -1.53
CA ASN A 85 16.38 -1.19 -1.72
C ASN A 85 15.06 -0.92 -0.97
N ILE A 86 14.69 0.36 -0.86
CA ILE A 86 13.47 0.79 -0.18
C ILE A 86 12.29 0.70 -1.13
N LYS A 87 11.17 0.20 -0.64
CA LYS A 87 9.87 0.28 -1.31
C LYS A 87 8.86 0.99 -0.41
N VAL A 88 7.99 1.79 -1.00
CA VAL A 88 6.89 2.50 -0.32
C VAL A 88 5.55 1.88 -0.71
N CYS A 89 4.66 1.73 0.27
CA CYS A 89 3.28 1.27 0.04
C CYS A 89 2.46 2.43 -0.53
N SER A 90 1.81 2.21 -1.67
CA SER A 90 0.96 3.20 -2.33
C SER A 90 -0.39 2.58 -2.67
N THR A 91 -1.47 3.36 -2.63
CA THR A 91 -2.77 2.91 -3.14
C THR A 91 -2.69 2.75 -4.65
N LEU A 92 -3.28 1.69 -5.17
CA LEU A 92 -3.48 1.55 -6.61
C LEU A 92 -4.64 2.47 -7.01
N PRO A 93 -4.51 3.27 -8.09
CA PRO A 93 -5.66 3.92 -8.65
C PRO A 93 -6.66 2.82 -9.03
N SER A 94 -7.92 2.95 -8.59
CA SER A 94 -9.04 2.04 -8.83
C SER A 94 -9.40 1.81 -10.32
N ARG A 95 -8.54 2.26 -11.24
CA ARG A 95 -8.61 2.14 -12.69
C ARG A 95 -7.56 1.22 -13.29
N VAL A 96 -6.77 0.50 -12.49
CA VAL A 96 -6.02 -0.64 -13.04
C VAL A 96 -7.04 -1.78 -13.16
N PRO A 97 -7.44 -2.21 -14.38
CA PRO A 97 -8.17 -3.46 -14.49
C PRO A 97 -7.28 -4.53 -13.86
N GLN A 98 -7.77 -5.13 -12.78
CA GLN A 98 -7.28 -6.33 -12.12
C GLN A 98 -6.38 -7.09 -13.08
N CYS A 99 -5.07 -7.11 -12.78
CA CYS A 99 -4.02 -7.75 -13.56
C CYS A 99 -4.58 -8.77 -14.55
N PHE A 100 -4.53 -8.47 -15.86
CA PHE A 100 -4.60 -9.49 -16.90
C PHE A 100 -3.35 -10.38 -16.82
N PHE A 101 -3.18 -11.06 -15.69
CA PHE A 101 -2.51 -12.35 -15.60
C PHE A 101 -3.58 -13.40 -15.92
N VAL A 102 -3.90 -13.52 -17.20
CA VAL A 102 -4.38 -14.79 -17.73
C VAL A 102 -3.38 -15.18 -18.80
N GLY A 103 -2.54 -16.15 -18.46
CA GLY A 103 -1.47 -16.61 -19.33
C GLY A 103 -2.02 -17.17 -20.64
N PHE A 104 -1.27 -16.94 -21.71
CA PHE A 104 -1.19 -17.80 -22.89
C PHE A 104 0.22 -17.65 -23.47
N VAL A 105 1.11 -18.57 -23.12
CA VAL A 105 1.85 -19.37 -24.10
C VAL A 105 1.45 -20.81 -23.85
#